data_AF-A0A9Q1CQ62-F1
#
_entry.id   AF-A0A9Q1CQ62-F1
#
_cell.length_a   1.000
_cell.length_b   1.000
_cell.length_c   1.000
_cell.angle_alpha   90.00
_cell.angle_beta   90.00
_cell.angle_gamma   90.00
#
_symmetry.space_group_name_H-M   'P 1'
#
loop_
_entity.id
_entity.type
_entity.pdbx_description
1 polymer ?
#
loop_
_entity_poly.entity_id
_entity_poly.type
_entity_poly.pdbx_seq_one_letter_code
_entity_poly.pdbx_strand_id
1 'polypeptide(L)'
;MVNLDVIVRVNGLKLWISTTVTIIKPRKDWVAICLDPKGLNDAIERERYPLKTIEEAVARMPNVKVLNTPHANFIGLPKPSIAYISINTWAILI
;
A
#
# COMPACT_ATOMS: atom_id res chain seq x y z
N MET A 1 9.63 8.41 6.76
CA MET A 1 8.63 7.45 7.30
C MET A 1 8.99 6.90 8.68
N VAL A 2 10.28 6.75 9.04
CA VAL A 2 10.70 6.37 10.41
C VAL A 2 10.26 7.40 11.45
N ASN A 3 10.48 8.69 11.19
CA ASN A 3 10.04 9.76 12.09
C ASN A 3 8.51 9.91 12.21
N LEU A 4 7.76 9.30 11.29
CA LEU A 4 6.29 9.26 11.34
C LEU A 4 5.78 8.01 12.07
N ASP A 5 6.68 7.17 12.59
CA ASP A 5 6.38 5.87 13.22
C ASP A 5 5.60 4.89 12.32
N VAL A 6 5.73 5.05 11.00
CA VAL A 6 5.07 4.18 9.99
C VAL A 6 5.98 3.01 9.61
N ILE A 7 7.30 3.19 9.67
CA ILE A 7 8.29 2.16 9.34
C ILE A 7 9.32 2.09 10.48
N VAL A 8 9.61 0.89 10.96
CA VAL A 8 10.65 0.62 11.94
C VAL A 8 11.83 -0.09 11.30
N ARG A 9 13.05 0.24 11.71
CA ARG A 9 14.24 -0.52 11.30
C ARG A 9 14.21 -1.88 12.00
N VAL A 10 14.41 -2.94 11.24
CA VAL A 10 14.49 -4.30 11.78
C VAL A 10 15.85 -4.90 11.48
N ASN A 11 16.46 -5.51 12.51
CA ASN A 11 17.76 -6.16 12.41
C ASN A 11 17.59 -7.69 12.51
N GLY A 12 18.53 -8.43 11.89
CA GLY A 12 18.55 -9.89 11.91
C GLY A 12 17.79 -10.54 10.74
N LEU A 13 17.86 -11.86 10.67
CA LEU A 13 17.18 -12.64 9.62
C LEU A 13 15.67 -12.55 9.80
N LYS A 14 14.96 -12.42 8.68
CA LYS A 14 13.51 -12.49 8.62
C LYS A 14 13.10 -13.70 7.81
N LEU A 15 12.05 -14.36 8.26
CA LEU A 15 11.41 -15.45 7.53
C LEU A 15 10.81 -14.96 6.21
N TRP A 16 10.40 -13.69 6.16
CA TRP A 16 9.75 -13.07 5.00
C TRP A 16 10.38 -11.72 4.66
N ILE A 17 10.65 -11.52 3.37
CA ILE A 17 11.10 -10.25 2.80
C ILE A 17 10.22 -9.94 1.58
N SER A 18 9.60 -8.78 1.58
CA SER A 18 8.77 -8.31 0.47
C SER A 18 9.63 -7.61 -0.58
N THR A 19 9.36 -7.93 -1.85
CA THR A 19 10.00 -7.27 -3.00
C THR A 19 9.49 -5.83 -3.11
N THR A 20 10.41 -4.91 -3.39
CA THR A 20 10.13 -3.50 -3.59
C THR A 20 10.51 -3.07 -5.01
N VAL A 21 9.71 -2.20 -5.60
CA VAL A 21 9.99 -1.55 -6.88
C VAL A 21 9.90 -0.05 -6.71
N THR A 22 10.85 0.67 -7.29
CA THR A 22 10.90 2.13 -7.24
C THR A 22 10.38 2.70 -8.55
N ILE A 23 9.41 3.61 -8.48
CA ILE A 23 8.77 4.20 -9.65
C ILE A 23 8.90 5.72 -9.58
N ILE A 24 9.36 6.32 -10.67
CA ILE A 24 9.35 7.77 -10.86
C ILE A 24 7.97 8.15 -11.39
N LYS A 25 7.23 8.99 -10.66
CA LYS A 25 5.91 9.44 -11.12
C LYS A 25 6.07 10.55 -12.16
N PRO A 26 5.48 10.40 -13.37
CA PRO A 26 5.47 11.48 -14.34
C PRO A 26 4.82 12.74 -13.75
N ARG A 27 5.44 13.89 -13.98
CA ARG A 27 4.96 15.22 -13.52
C ARG A 27 4.93 15.43 -12.01
N LYS A 28 5.56 14.57 -11.21
CA LYS A 28 5.72 14.80 -9.79
C LYS A 28 7.18 14.58 -9.38
N ASP A 29 7.77 15.51 -8.65
CA ASP A 29 9.17 15.47 -8.21
C ASP A 29 9.38 14.53 -7.00
N TRP A 30 8.69 13.39 -6.99
CA TRP A 30 8.84 12.39 -5.94
C TRP A 30 8.83 10.98 -6.50
N VAL A 31 9.57 10.14 -5.78
CA VAL A 31 9.72 8.72 -6.04
C VAL A 31 8.71 7.96 -5.20
N ALA A 32 8.00 7.02 -5.83
CA ALA A 32 7.11 6.09 -5.15
C ALA A 32 7.84 4.77 -4.92
N ILE A 33 7.90 4.34 -3.66
CA ILE A 33 8.33 2.98 -3.31
C ILE A 33 7.07 2.12 -3.30
N CYS A 34 7.03 1.13 -4.18
CA CYS A 34 5.95 0.17 -4.30
C CYS A 34 6.37 -1.18 -3.71
N LEU A 35 5.52 -1.74 -2.87
CA LEU A 35 5.64 -3.11 -2.39
C LEU A 35 4.88 -4.02 -3.34
N ASP A 36 5.45 -5.16 -3.73
CA ASP A 36 4.68 -6.22 -4.38
C ASP A 36 3.92 -7.03 -3.31
N PRO A 37 2.59 -6.90 -3.21
CA PRO A 37 1.82 -7.56 -2.18
C PRO A 37 1.38 -8.96 -2.62
N LYS A 38 1.82 -9.50 -3.77
CA LYS A 38 1.29 -10.77 -4.29
C LYS A 38 1.42 -11.91 -3.26
N GLY A 39 2.64 -12.17 -2.80
CA GLY A 39 2.87 -13.20 -1.78
C GLY A 39 2.20 -12.90 -0.44
N LEU A 40 2.08 -11.61 -0.10
CA LEU A 40 1.37 -11.17 1.11
C LEU A 40 -0.14 -11.47 1.03
N ASN A 41 -0.74 -11.22 -0.13
CA ASN A 41 -2.17 -11.42 -0.37
C ASN A 41 -2.56 -12.90 -0.38
N ASP A 42 -1.65 -13.78 -0.79
CA ASP A 42 -1.87 -15.23 -0.77
C ASP A 42 -1.72 -15.82 0.65
N ALA A 43 -0.84 -15.23 1.48
CA ALA A 43 -0.57 -15.70 2.83
C ALA A 43 -1.52 -15.15 3.91
N ILE A 44 -2.13 -13.97 3.68
CA ILE A 44 -3.04 -13.36 4.64
C ILE A 44 -4.45 -13.90 4.46
N GLU A 45 -4.96 -14.54 5.51
CA GLU A 45 -6.38 -14.80 5.69
C GLU A 45 -7.06 -13.55 6.28
N ARG A 46 -8.13 -13.10 5.65
CA ARG A 46 -8.87 -11.89 6.03
C ARG A 46 -10.37 -12.10 5.84
N GLU A 47 -11.17 -11.61 6.79
CA GLU A 47 -12.60 -11.55 6.62
C GLU A 47 -12.95 -10.72 5.39
N ARG A 48 -13.86 -11.22 4.55
CA ARG A 48 -14.27 -10.53 3.34
C ARG A 48 -15.18 -9.37 3.72
N TYR A 49 -14.60 -8.17 3.83
CA TYR A 49 -15.37 -6.95 3.99
C TYR A 49 -16.11 -6.62 2.68
N PRO A 50 -17.45 -6.50 2.68
CA PRO A 50 -18.19 -6.17 1.47
C PRO A 50 -17.87 -4.74 1.05
N LEU A 51 -17.18 -4.61 -0.07
CA LEU A 51 -17.00 -3.34 -0.75
C LEU A 51 -18.21 -3.07 -1.63
N LYS A 52 -18.59 -1.80 -1.73
CA LYS A 52 -19.66 -1.36 -2.61
C LYS A 52 -19.32 -1.72 -4.05
N THR A 53 -20.31 -2.18 -4.79
CA THR A 53 -20.12 -2.47 -6.21
C THR A 53 -19.98 -1.17 -7.02
N ILE A 54 -19.55 -1.29 -8.28
CA ILE A 54 -19.43 -0.13 -9.17
C ILE A 54 -20.81 0.52 -9.36
N GLU A 55 -21.86 -0.30 -9.48
CA GLU A 55 -23.24 0.13 -9.67
C GLU A 55 -23.74 0.94 -8.46
N GLU A 56 -23.49 0.46 -7.24
CA GLU A 56 -23.83 1.17 -6.01
C GLU A 56 -23.03 2.48 -5.82
N ALA A 57 -21.84 2.56 -6.39
CA ALA A 57 -21.04 3.79 -6.41
C ALA A 57 -21.60 4.79 -7.42
N VAL A 58 -21.89 4.36 -8.65
CA VAL A 58 -22.39 5.20 -9.74
C VAL A 58 -23.80 5.71 -9.45
N ALA A 59 -24.67 4.89 -8.86
CA ALA A 59 -26.03 5.29 -8.48
C ALA A 59 -26.05 6.50 -7.52
N ARG A 60 -24.97 6.75 -6.78
CA ARG A 60 -24.83 7.90 -5.87
C ARG A 60 -24.30 9.17 -6.55
N MET A 61 -23.97 9.12 -7.84
CA MET A 61 -23.39 10.23 -8.61
C MET A 61 -24.11 10.47 -9.95
N PRO A 62 -25.45 10.70 -9.95
CA PRO A 62 -26.26 10.66 -11.17
C PRO A 62 -25.94 11.76 -12.21
N ASN A 63 -25.33 12.87 -11.79
CA ASN A 63 -25.07 14.05 -12.64
C ASN A 63 -23.58 14.34 -12.84
N VAL A 64 -22.70 13.36 -12.62
CA VAL A 64 -21.25 13.53 -12.82
C VAL A 64 -20.91 13.53 -14.31
N LYS A 65 -20.21 14.58 -14.77
CA LYS A 65 -19.71 14.71 -16.15
C LYS A 65 -18.22 14.39 -16.30
N VAL A 66 -17.45 14.55 -15.22
CA VAL A 66 -15.99 14.35 -15.20
C VAL A 66 -15.63 13.57 -13.94
N LEU A 67 -14.88 12.49 -14.13
CA LEU A 67 -14.31 11.69 -13.06
C LEU A 67 -12.80 11.87 -13.08
N ASN A 68 -12.24 12.25 -11.95
CA ASN A 68 -10.79 12.24 -11.73
C ASN A 68 -10.46 11.08 -10.79
N THR A 69 -9.29 10.47 -10.96
CA THR A 69 -8.81 9.39 -10.08
C THR A 69 -8.07 10.01 -8.89
N PRO A 70 -8.69 10.14 -7.70
CA PRO A 70 -7.96 10.59 -6.51
C PRO A 70 -6.97 9.51 -6.06
N HIS A 71 -5.86 9.94 -5.49
CA HIS A 71 -5.00 9.04 -4.71
C HIS A 71 -5.55 8.98 -3.29
N ALA A 72 -5.81 7.78 -2.78
CA ALA A 72 -6.29 7.61 -1.41
C ALA A 72 -5.20 7.93 -0.39
N ASN A 73 -5.60 8.48 0.76
CA ASN A 73 -4.70 8.70 1.88
C ASN A 73 -4.47 7.40 2.66
N PHE A 74 -3.32 7.32 3.33
CA PHE A 74 -2.98 6.19 4.17
C PHE A 74 -3.98 6.06 5.34
N ILE A 75 -4.64 4.92 5.41
CA ILE A 75 -5.43 4.48 6.56
C ILE A 75 -4.53 3.48 7.28
N GLY A 76 -4.22 3.72 8.55
CA GLY A 76 -3.27 2.90 9.31
C GLY A 76 -3.60 1.41 9.25
N LEU A 77 -2.55 0.57 9.29
CA LEU A 77 -2.73 -0.89 9.32
C LEU A 77 -3.11 -1.35 10.73
N PRO A 78 -4.07 -2.30 10.87
CA PRO A 78 -4.34 -2.94 12.15
C PRO A 78 -3.12 -3.79 12.58
N LYS A 79 -2.73 -3.70 13.86
CA LYS A 79 -1.77 -4.67 14.45
C LYS A 79 -2.51 -6.02 14.58
N PRO A 80 -1.94 -7.18 14.17
CA PRO A 80 -0.51 -7.53 14.06
C PRO A 80 0.08 -7.57 12.63
N SER A 81 -0.60 -7.05 11.60
CA SER A 81 -0.20 -7.17 10.19
C SER A 81 1.19 -6.60 9.84
N ILE A 82 1.78 -5.81 10.73
CA ILE A 82 3.15 -5.27 10.66
C ILE A 82 4.20 -6.38 10.51
N ALA A 83 3.95 -7.60 10.99
CA ALA A 83 4.93 -8.69 10.97
C ALA A 83 5.31 -9.18 9.55
N TYR A 84 4.47 -8.93 8.55
CA TYR A 84 4.61 -9.52 7.21
C TYR A 84 5.22 -8.59 6.16
N ILE A 85 5.51 -7.34 6.52
CA ILE A 85 6.01 -6.33 5.57
C ILE A 85 7.40 -5.90 6.02
N SER A 86 8.41 -6.63 5.55
CA SER A 86 9.82 -6.29 5.73
C SER A 86 10.45 -6.03 4.38
N ILE A 87 11.26 -4.98 4.27
CA ILE A 87 11.94 -4.59 3.03
C ILE A 87 13.45 -4.46 3.25
N ASN A 88 14.22 -4.75 2.20
CA ASN A 88 15.67 -4.68 2.27
C ASN A 88 16.18 -3.23 2.27
N THR A 89 17.24 -2.98 3.03
CA THR A 89 17.83 -1.64 3.24
C THR A 89 18.35 -1.00 1.94
N TRP A 90 18.74 -1.81 0.95
CA TRP A 90 19.20 -1.35 -0.37
C TRP A 90 18.10 -0.64 -1.17
N ALA A 91 16.82 -0.88 -0.87
CA ALA A 91 15.69 -0.27 -1.57
C ALA A 91 15.36 1.16 -1.10
N ILE A 92 15.96 1.63 0.00
CA ILE A 92 15.64 2.92 0.64
C ILE A 92 16.73 3.99 0.34
N LEU A 93 17.82 3.62 -0.32
CA LEU A 93 18.99 4.50 -0.57
C LEU A 93 18.88 5.33 -1.88
N ILE A 94 17.68 5.53 -2.42
CA ILE A 94 17.40 6.37 -3.60
C ILE A 94 16.45 7.48 -3.18
#